data_AF-A0A8R1E296-F1
#
_entry.id   AF-A0A8R1E296-F1
#
_cell.length_a   1.000
_cell.length_b   1.000
_cell.length_c   1.000
_cell.angle_alpha   90.00
_cell.angle_beta   90.00
_cell.angle_gamma   90.00
#
_symmetry.space_group_name_H-M   'P 1'
#
loop_
_entity.id
_entity.type
_entity.pdbx_description
1 polymer ?
#
loop_
_entity_poly.entity_id
_entity_poly.type
_entity_poly.pdbx_seq_one_letter_code
_entity_poly.pdbx_strand_id
1 'polypeptide(L)'
;MSVDDNLDDEEMAKLPVRLQYYEKQRDESPIVRQKLIEALFQLCATKHGRQVLRAKGVYPAMRELDTATSEAGDGKTLLSSQQEHTLHALIGILIRYESEMDVDPELASIRELGAAANTEN
;
A
#
# COMPACT_ATOMS: atom_id res chain seq x y z
N MET A 1 -13.27 16.55 -0.64
CA MET A 1 -12.92 15.50 0.34
C MET A 1 -11.78 16.04 1.19
N SER A 2 -12.11 16.79 2.22
CA SER A 2 -11.12 17.48 3.07
C SER A 2 -11.24 16.91 4.48
N VAL A 3 -10.67 15.73 4.68
CA VAL A 3 -10.26 15.30 6.01
C VAL A 3 -8.85 15.85 6.18
N ASP A 4 -8.62 16.58 7.26
CA ASP A 4 -7.30 17.05 7.62
C ASP A 4 -6.44 15.82 7.91
N ASP A 5 -5.30 15.69 7.21
CA ASP A 5 -4.46 14.51 7.32
C ASP A 5 -3.72 14.57 8.66
N ASN A 6 -3.97 13.60 9.55
CA ASN A 6 -3.44 13.62 10.91
C ASN A 6 -2.02 13.03 10.97
N LEU A 7 -1.11 13.63 10.19
CA LEU A 7 0.30 13.28 10.19
C LEU A 7 1.00 13.97 11.37
N ASP A 8 1.69 13.19 12.20
CA ASP A 8 2.57 13.76 13.21
C ASP A 8 3.85 14.37 12.60
N ASP A 9 4.62 15.11 13.40
CA ASP A 9 5.83 15.80 12.93
C ASP A 9 6.89 14.83 12.37
N GLU A 10 6.98 13.60 12.89
CA GLU A 10 7.94 12.59 12.41
C GLU A 10 7.50 11.98 11.07
N GLU A 11 6.20 11.77 10.88
CA GLU A 11 5.59 11.32 9.65
C GLU A 11 5.70 12.40 8.56
N MET A 12 5.44 13.66 8.91
CA MET A 12 5.61 14.81 8.02
C MET A 12 7.07 14.95 7.55
N ALA A 13 8.03 14.81 8.46
CA ALA A 13 9.46 14.93 8.14
C ALA A 13 9.96 13.86 7.14
N LYS A 14 9.31 12.68 7.09
CA LYS A 14 9.65 11.61 6.14
C LYS A 14 9.19 11.90 4.71
N LEU A 15 8.16 12.74 4.54
CA LEU A 15 7.65 13.07 3.23
C LEU A 15 8.71 13.82 2.40
N PRO A 16 8.72 13.64 1.06
CA PRO A 16 9.47 14.50 0.17
C PRO A 16 9.18 15.97 0.46
N VAL A 17 10.20 16.84 0.43
CA VAL A 17 10.09 18.28 0.77
C VAL A 17 8.92 18.99 0.07
N ARG A 18 8.60 18.60 -1.17
CA ARG A 18 7.48 19.19 -1.93
C ARG A 18 6.09 18.83 -1.41
N LEU A 19 5.99 17.78 -0.60
CA LEU A 19 4.75 17.28 -0.01
C LEU A 19 4.59 17.71 1.46
N GLN A 20 5.65 18.20 2.10
CA GLN A 20 5.58 18.70 3.46
C GLN A 20 4.71 19.95 3.51
N TYR A 21 3.73 19.98 4.41
CA TYR A 21 2.75 21.07 4.57
C TYR A 21 2.03 21.44 3.27
N TYR A 22 1.79 20.45 2.40
CA TYR A 22 1.08 20.67 1.15
C TYR A 22 -0.42 20.84 1.40
N GLU A 23 -0.94 22.03 1.17
CA GLU A 23 -2.34 22.39 1.51
C GLU A 23 -3.38 22.08 0.43
N LYS A 24 -2.98 21.51 -0.73
CA LYS A 24 -3.97 21.21 -1.78
C LYS A 24 -4.69 19.90 -1.51
N GLN A 25 -5.88 19.81 -2.11
CA GLN A 25 -6.75 18.64 -2.03
C GLN A 25 -6.19 17.48 -2.88
N ARG A 26 -6.62 16.27 -2.51
CA ARG A 26 -6.39 15.04 -3.29
C ARG A 26 -7.02 15.16 -4.68
N ASP A 27 -6.46 14.43 -5.64
CA ASP A 27 -7.01 14.37 -7.00
C ASP A 27 -8.47 13.90 -6.96
N GLU A 28 -9.37 14.61 -7.64
CA GLU A 28 -10.80 14.29 -7.66
C GLU A 28 -11.10 13.00 -8.43
N SER A 29 -10.25 12.64 -9.41
CA SER A 29 -10.45 11.47 -10.27
C SER A 29 -10.16 10.17 -9.53
N PRO A 30 -11.17 9.30 -9.30
CA PRO A 30 -10.95 8.01 -8.66
C PRO A 30 -10.03 7.10 -9.48
N ILE A 31 -10.06 7.22 -10.81
CA ILE A 31 -9.20 6.43 -11.71
C ILE A 31 -7.73 6.84 -11.53
N VAL A 32 -7.44 8.13 -11.42
CA VAL A 32 -6.06 8.61 -11.20
C VAL A 32 -5.55 8.14 -9.84
N ARG A 33 -6.35 8.31 -8.79
CA ARG A 33 -6.01 7.81 -7.44
C ARG A 33 -5.71 6.32 -7.47
N GLN A 34 -6.59 5.53 -8.10
CA GLN A 34 -6.40 4.09 -8.22
C GLN A 34 -5.08 3.72 -8.92
N LYS A 35 -4.76 4.39 -10.03
CA LYS A 35 -3.51 4.12 -10.77
C LYS A 35 -2.26 4.47 -9.97
N LEU A 36 -2.30 5.51 -9.15
CA LEU A 36 -1.21 5.86 -8.25
C LEU A 36 -1.03 4.80 -7.14
N ILE A 37 -2.14 4.32 -6.54
CA ILE A 37 -2.10 3.27 -5.52
C ILE A 37 -1.54 1.96 -6.12
N GLU A 38 -1.99 1.56 -7.31
CA GLU A 38 -1.47 0.38 -8.03
C GLU A 38 0.03 0.50 -8.31
N ALA A 39 0.51 1.67 -8.74
CA ALA A 39 1.93 1.90 -8.99
C ALA A 39 2.78 1.79 -7.71
N LEU A 40 2.30 2.37 -6.59
CA LEU A 40 2.96 2.23 -5.29
C LEU A 40 2.99 0.77 -4.83
N PHE A 41 1.91 0.03 -5.03
CA PHE A 41 1.84 -1.40 -4.71
C PHE A 41 2.82 -2.23 -5.53
N GLN A 42 2.96 -1.94 -6.83
CA GLN A 42 3.94 -2.60 -7.69
C GLN A 42 5.39 -2.36 -7.22
N LEU A 43 5.70 -1.15 -6.75
CA LEU A 43 7.03 -0.86 -6.19
C LEU A 43 7.33 -1.69 -4.93
N CYS A 44 6.32 -2.11 -4.16
CA CYS A 44 6.48 -3.00 -3.01
C CYS A 44 6.86 -4.45 -3.35
N ALA A 45 6.94 -4.82 -4.64
CA ALA A 45 7.36 -6.16 -5.05
C ALA A 45 8.78 -6.54 -4.59
N THR A 46 9.64 -5.54 -4.35
CA THR A 46 11.02 -5.75 -3.88
C THR A 46 11.21 -5.26 -2.45
N LYS A 47 12.13 -5.91 -1.71
CA LYS A 47 12.58 -5.46 -0.38
C LYS A 47 13.05 -3.99 -0.41
N HIS A 48 13.84 -3.64 -1.43
CA HIS A 48 14.33 -2.28 -1.60
C HIS A 48 13.17 -1.29 -1.78
N GLY A 49 12.20 -1.60 -2.64
CA GLY A 49 11.03 -0.75 -2.86
C GLY A 49 10.22 -0.54 -1.59
N ARG A 50 9.95 -1.59 -0.81
CA ARG A 50 9.27 -1.47 0.50
C ARG A 50 10.04 -0.56 1.46
N GLN A 51 11.35 -0.74 1.56
CA GLN A 51 12.20 0.10 2.42
C GLN A 51 12.16 1.58 2.01
N VAL A 52 12.28 1.87 0.72
CA VAL A 52 12.22 3.23 0.19
C VAL A 52 10.86 3.87 0.46
N LEU A 53 9.76 3.15 0.20
CA LEU A 53 8.42 3.68 0.41
C LEU A 53 8.13 3.94 1.90
N ARG A 54 8.56 3.05 2.81
CA ARG A 54 8.48 3.32 4.27
C ARG A 54 9.28 4.56 4.66
N ALA A 55 10.51 4.70 4.16
CA ALA A 55 11.37 5.84 4.44
C ALA A 55 10.85 7.17 3.89
N LYS A 56 9.99 7.14 2.86
CA LYS A 56 9.37 8.31 2.24
C LYS A 56 7.98 8.66 2.79
N GLY A 57 7.57 8.05 3.90
CA GLY A 57 6.29 8.38 4.54
C GLY A 57 5.07 7.91 3.74
N VAL A 58 5.20 6.87 2.91
CA VAL A 58 4.08 6.39 2.09
C VAL A 58 3.03 5.67 2.91
N TYR A 59 3.42 4.92 3.95
CA TYR A 59 2.48 4.27 4.88
C TYR A 59 1.48 5.26 5.50
N PRO A 60 1.92 6.33 6.20
CA PRO A 60 0.97 7.24 6.82
C PRO A 60 0.14 8.00 5.80
N ALA A 61 0.70 8.35 4.63
CA ALA A 61 -0.09 8.96 3.55
C ALA A 61 -1.22 8.06 3.03
N MET A 62 -0.99 6.74 2.93
CA MET A 62 -2.02 5.77 2.51
C MET A 62 -3.04 5.49 3.62
N ARG A 63 -2.63 5.55 4.90
CA ARG A 63 -3.53 5.45 6.06
C ARG A 63 -4.53 6.60 6.09
N GLU A 64 -4.07 7.84 5.96
CA GLU A 64 -4.97 9.00 5.95
C GLU A 64 -5.88 9.00 4.71
N LEU A 65 -5.39 8.49 3.57
CA LEU A 65 -6.24 8.30 2.38
C LEU A 65 -7.38 7.31 2.67
N ASP A 66 -7.09 6.19 3.33
CA ASP A 66 -8.06 5.15 3.68
C ASP A 66 -9.13 5.66 4.66
N THR A 67 -8.70 6.38 5.70
CA THR A 67 -9.59 7.07 6.66
C THR A 67 -10.51 8.05 5.92
N ALA A 68 -9.95 8.91 5.07
CA ALA A 68 -10.74 9.87 4.32
C ALA A 68 -11.77 9.19 3.41
N THR A 69 -11.40 8.08 2.73
CA THR A 69 -12.31 7.33 1.85
C THR A 69 -13.40 6.57 2.58
N SER A 70 -13.12 6.11 3.80
CA SER A 70 -14.09 5.37 4.62
C SER A 70 -15.19 6.27 5.18
N GLU A 71 -14.87 7.51 5.53
CA GLU A 71 -15.84 8.47 6.07
C GLU A 71 -16.74 9.08 4.99
N ALA A 72 -16.35 9.03 3.72
CA ALA A 72 -17.04 9.68 2.62
C ALA A 72 -18.32 8.96 2.15
N GLY A 73 -18.69 7.80 2.72
CA GLY A 73 -19.98 7.13 2.48
C GLY A 73 -20.27 6.83 1.00
N ASP A 74 -19.23 6.64 0.19
CA ASP A 74 -19.37 6.54 -1.26
C ASP A 74 -20.04 5.20 -1.62
N GLY A 75 -21.18 5.28 -2.32
CA GLY A 75 -21.96 4.10 -2.71
C GLY A 75 -21.06 3.11 -3.46
N LYS A 76 -20.80 1.95 -2.84
CA LYS A 76 -19.84 0.94 -3.31
C LYS A 76 -20.08 0.55 -4.76
N THR A 77 -19.38 1.23 -5.66
CA THR A 77 -19.25 0.85 -7.06
C THR A 77 -18.14 -0.19 -7.16
N LEU A 78 -18.19 -1.09 -8.15
CA LEU A 78 -17.17 -2.13 -8.39
C LEU A 78 -15.73 -1.57 -8.38
N LEU A 79 -15.54 -0.35 -8.92
CA LEU A 79 -14.27 0.35 -8.94
C LEU A 79 -13.80 0.76 -7.54
N SER A 80 -14.70 1.26 -6.69
CA SER A 80 -14.42 1.63 -5.31
C SER A 80 -13.98 0.41 -4.50
N SER A 81 -14.65 -0.74 -4.69
CA SER A 81 -14.25 -2.01 -4.05
C SER A 81 -12.85 -2.46 -4.46
N GLN A 82 -12.50 -2.38 -5.75
CA GLN A 82 -11.16 -2.74 -6.22
C GLN A 82 -10.08 -1.79 -5.67
N GLN A 83 -10.42 -0.51 -5.52
CA GLN A 83 -9.56 0.48 -4.90
C GLN A 83 -9.32 0.20 -3.42
N GLU A 84 -10.38 -0.09 -2.66
CA GLU A 84 -10.29 -0.52 -1.26
C GLU A 84 -9.36 -1.74 -1.12
N HIS A 85 -9.51 -2.76 -1.97
CA HIS A 85 -8.66 -3.96 -1.90
C HIS A 85 -7.17 -3.67 -2.11
N THR A 86 -6.84 -2.83 -3.11
CA THR A 86 -5.43 -2.54 -3.44
C THR A 86 -4.80 -1.63 -2.38
N LEU A 87 -5.55 -0.65 -1.89
CA LEU A 87 -5.10 0.26 -0.82
C LEU A 87 -4.83 -0.51 0.47
N HIS A 88 -5.75 -1.36 0.91
CA HIS A 88 -5.55 -2.20 2.10
C HIS A 88 -4.35 -3.15 1.95
N ALA A 89 -4.15 -3.74 0.76
CA ALA A 89 -2.98 -4.58 0.50
C ALA A 89 -1.67 -3.78 0.58
N LEU A 90 -1.66 -2.55 0.06
CA LEU A 90 -0.52 -1.63 0.14
C LEU A 90 -0.21 -1.21 1.59
N ILE A 91 -1.23 -0.87 2.38
CA ILE A 91 -1.07 -0.57 3.80
C ILE A 91 -0.52 -1.80 4.53
N GLY A 92 -1.11 -2.96 4.28
CA GLY A 92 -0.73 -4.22 4.90
C GLY A 92 0.68 -4.68 4.56
N ILE A 93 1.24 -4.35 3.39
CA ILE A 93 2.63 -4.68 3.05
C ILE A 93 3.63 -3.65 3.62
N LEU A 94 3.22 -2.40 3.79
CA LEU A 94 4.10 -1.34 4.32
C LEU A 94 4.18 -1.33 5.85
N ILE A 95 3.14 -1.81 6.56
CA ILE A 95 3.14 -1.93 8.03
C ILE A 95 4.08 -3.04 8.52
N ARG A 96 4.29 -4.09 7.72
CA ARG A 96 5.16 -5.22 8.05
C ARG A 96 6.62 -4.95 7.67
N TYR A 97 7.52 -5.30 8.58
CA TYR A 97 8.96 -5.28 8.33
C TYR A 97 9.42 -6.60 7.68
N GLU A 98 10.60 -6.54 7.07
CA GLU A 98 11.17 -7.69 6.35
C GLU A 98 11.35 -8.91 7.25
N SER A 99 11.68 -8.71 8.53
CA SER A 99 11.79 -9.78 9.52
C SER A 99 10.47 -10.50 9.80
N GLU A 100 9.33 -9.85 9.59
CA GLU A 100 7.99 -10.44 9.74
C GLU A 100 7.50 -11.09 8.45
N MET A 101 8.18 -10.82 7.33
CA MET A 101 7.83 -11.32 5.99
C MET A 101 8.76 -12.44 5.51
N ASP A 102 9.84 -12.70 6.25
CA ASP A 102 10.84 -13.68 5.85
C ASP A 102 10.21 -15.08 5.82
N VAL A 103 10.51 -15.82 4.75
CA VAL A 103 10.04 -17.19 4.60
C VAL A 103 11.13 -18.09 5.18
N ASP A 104 10.72 -19.07 5.99
CA ASP A 104 11.64 -20.08 6.52
C ASP A 104 12.39 -20.74 5.35
N PRO A 105 13.75 -20.74 5.35
CA PRO A 105 14.54 -21.38 4.29
C PRO A 105 14.24 -22.87 4.12
N GLU A 106 13.78 -23.54 5.17
CA GLU A 106 13.43 -24.97 5.16
C GLU A 106 12.01 -25.23 4.61
N LEU A 107 11.22 -24.18 4.35
CA LEU A 107 9.90 -24.33 3.77
C LEU A 107 10.01 -24.58 2.25
N ALA A 108 9.51 -25.72 1.81
CA ALA A 108 9.41 -26.04 0.39
C ALA A 108 8.62 -24.96 -0.36
N SER A 109 9.12 -24.58 -1.53
CA SER A 109 8.44 -23.64 -2.40
C SER A 109 7.11 -24.24 -2.87
N ILE A 110 6.06 -23.43 -3.00
CA ILE A 110 4.78 -23.87 -3.61
C ILE A 110 5.01 -24.50 -5.00
N ARG A 111 6.06 -24.07 -5.70
CA ARG A 111 6.46 -24.65 -7.00
C ARG A 111 6.92 -26.10 -6.90
N GLU A 112 7.55 -26.48 -5.78
CA GLU A 112 8.06 -27.82 -5.53
C GLU A 112 6.93 -28.79 -5.17
N LEU A 113 5.90 -28.31 -4.45
CA LEU A 113 4.71 -29.09 -4.11
C LEU A 113 3.95 -29.60 -5.34
N GLY A 114 3.91 -28.80 -6.42
CA GLY A 114 3.28 -29.21 -7.68
C GLY A 114 4.10 -30.21 -8.50
N ALA A 115 5.42 -30.26 -8.31
CA ALA A 115 6.30 -31.18 -9.04
C ALA A 115 6.21 -32.62 -8.51
N ALA A 116 6.05 -32.79 -7.20
CA ALA A 116 5.95 -34.11 -6.56
C ALA A 116 4.72 -34.92 -7.01
N ALA A 117 3.62 -34.25 -7.39
CA ALA A 117 2.38 -34.90 -7.82
C ALA A 117 2.45 -35.52 -9.24
N ASN A 118 3.42 -35.12 -10.07
CA ASN A 118 3.54 -35.57 -11.46
C ASN A 118 4.49 -36.76 -11.65
N THR A 119 5.16 -37.22 -10.60
CA THR A 119 6.13 -38.32 -10.66
C THR A 119 5.56 -39.71 -10.34
N GLU A 120 4.25 -39.83 -10.09
CA GLU A 120 3.60 -41.10 -9.71
C GLU A 120 2.78 -41.77 -10.84
N ASN A 121 3.12 -41.56 -12.12
CA ASN A 121 2.52 -42.30 -13.25
C ASN A 121 3.56 -43.00 -14.12
#